data_AF-A0A614R843-F1
#
_entry.id   AF-A0A614R843-F1
#
_cell.length_a   1.000
_cell.length_b   1.000
_cell.length_c   1.000
_cell.angle_alpha   90.00
_cell.angle_beta   90.00
_cell.angle_gamma   90.00
#
_symmetry.space_group_name_H-M   'P 1'
#
loop_
_entity.id
_entity.type
_entity.pdbx_description
1 polymer ?
#
loop_
_entity_poly.entity_id
_entity_poly.type
_entity_poly.pdbx_seq_one_letter_code
_entity_poly.pdbx_strand_id
1 'polypeptide(L)'
;MSDDNAGSDEELAPMVDGLSGALCIFILVTTVFMIGGIDTVVTGTGLAYTDKETRLDLSNNTVFFSSGLSLSREDYAKISSYINNSVESRVVLTASSSRMFSFDPVKTKRMLTYNLLEFRNGLNLKNKKVILSVSDDDICEIQSSCIRWSNQ
;
A
#
# COMPACT_ATOMS: atom_id res chain seq x y z
N MET A 1 -57.84 -41.76 -30.30
CA MET A 1 -57.72 -41.53 -31.75
C MET A 1 -56.69 -40.44 -31.94
N SER A 2 -55.60 -40.81 -32.60
CA SER A 2 -54.59 -39.91 -33.16
C SER A 2 -55.04 -39.40 -34.53
N ASP A 3 -54.21 -38.51 -35.10
CA ASP A 3 -53.97 -38.19 -36.52
C ASP A 3 -54.43 -36.76 -36.90
N ASP A 4 -53.55 -35.75 -36.96
CA ASP A 4 -52.35 -35.51 -37.81
C ASP A 4 -52.70 -34.80 -39.13
N ASN A 5 -52.18 -33.57 -39.31
CA ASN A 5 -51.77 -33.00 -40.60
C ASN A 5 -50.99 -31.69 -40.31
N ALA A 6 -49.66 -31.72 -40.19
CA ALA A 6 -48.69 -31.57 -41.28
C ALA A 6 -48.68 -30.17 -41.94
N GLY A 7 -47.53 -29.50 -41.88
CA GLY A 7 -47.07 -28.66 -42.99
C GLY A 7 -46.75 -27.20 -42.69
N SER A 8 -45.45 -26.96 -42.49
CA SER A 8 -44.66 -25.89 -43.14
C SER A 8 -44.73 -24.44 -42.65
N ASP A 9 -43.52 -23.86 -42.62
CA ASP A 9 -43.15 -22.44 -42.59
C ASP A 9 -43.19 -21.82 -41.18
N GLU A 10 -42.16 -22.01 -40.33
CA GLU A 10 -40.75 -21.62 -40.53
C GLU A 10 -40.63 -20.18 -41.05
N GLU A 11 -39.89 -19.36 -40.31
CA GLU A 11 -39.65 -17.94 -40.54
C GLU A 11 -40.67 -16.99 -39.88
N LEU A 12 -40.36 -16.59 -38.64
CA LEU A 12 -40.17 -15.17 -38.29
C LEU A 12 -39.59 -15.02 -36.87
N ALA A 13 -38.47 -14.28 -36.82
CA ALA A 13 -37.76 -13.70 -35.68
C ALA A 13 -36.65 -14.52 -34.99
N PRO A 14 -35.42 -14.56 -35.56
CA PRO A 14 -34.21 -14.76 -34.77
C PRO A 14 -33.91 -13.47 -34.00
N MET A 15 -34.53 -13.28 -32.83
CA MET A 15 -34.28 -12.10 -32.00
C MET A 15 -34.10 -12.42 -30.51
N VAL A 16 -33.41 -13.51 -30.18
CA VAL A 16 -33.07 -13.82 -28.78
C VAL A 16 -31.63 -14.32 -28.58
N ASP A 17 -30.73 -14.25 -29.56
CA ASP A 17 -29.33 -14.70 -29.35
C ASP A 17 -28.26 -13.59 -29.41
N GLY A 18 -28.56 -12.43 -30.02
CA GLY A 18 -27.64 -11.29 -30.02
C GLY A 18 -27.64 -10.49 -28.71
N LEU A 19 -28.79 -10.41 -28.03
CA LEU A 19 -28.96 -9.56 -26.85
C LEU A 19 -28.32 -10.18 -25.59
N SER A 20 -28.43 -11.49 -25.41
CA SER A 20 -27.86 -12.20 -24.25
C SER A 20 -26.33 -12.22 -24.27
N GLY A 21 -25.73 -12.49 -25.45
CA GLY A 21 -24.29 -12.45 -25.63
C GLY A 21 -23.70 -11.04 -25.50
N ALA A 22 -24.32 -10.04 -26.13
CA ALA A 22 -23.88 -8.65 -26.01
C ALA A 22 -23.97 -8.13 -24.57
N LEU A 23 -25.04 -8.48 -23.84
CA LEU A 23 -25.20 -8.08 -22.43
C LEU A 23 -24.17 -8.76 -21.52
N CYS A 24 -23.84 -10.03 -21.76
CA CYS A 24 -22.77 -10.72 -21.05
C CYS A 24 -21.40 -10.07 -21.29
N ILE A 25 -21.08 -9.73 -22.55
CA ILE A 25 -19.84 -9.03 -22.90
C ILE A 25 -19.80 -7.64 -22.27
N PHE A 26 -20.90 -6.89 -22.28
CA PHE A 26 -20.98 -5.58 -21.62
C PHE A 26 -20.73 -5.67 -20.10
N ILE A 27 -21.28 -6.67 -19.44
CA ILE A 27 -21.04 -6.91 -18.01
C ILE A 27 -19.58 -7.30 -17.75
N LEU A 28 -18.99 -8.17 -18.57
CA LEU A 28 -17.58 -8.55 -18.44
C LEU A 28 -16.64 -7.35 -18.67
N VAL A 29 -16.91 -6.53 -19.69
CA VAL A 29 -16.11 -5.33 -19.97
C VAL A 29 -16.25 -4.32 -18.84
N THR A 30 -17.47 -4.01 -18.38
CA THR A 30 -17.68 -3.05 -17.28
C THR A 30 -17.09 -3.53 -15.96
N THR A 31 -17.15 -4.81 -15.63
CA THR A 31 -16.52 -5.37 -14.41
C THR A 31 -14.99 -5.35 -14.48
N VAL A 32 -14.38 -5.60 -15.65
CA VAL A 32 -12.93 -5.46 -15.83
C VAL A 32 -12.47 -4.00 -15.72
N PHE A 33 -13.23 -3.04 -16.26
CA PHE A 33 -12.93 -1.61 -16.08
C PHE A 33 -13.15 -1.14 -14.64
N MET A 34 -14.18 -1.65 -13.94
CA MET A 34 -14.35 -1.37 -12.53
C MET A 34 -13.21 -1.95 -11.70
N ILE A 35 -12.78 -3.20 -11.94
CA ILE A 35 -11.65 -3.81 -11.22
C ILE A 35 -10.32 -3.09 -11.54
N GLY A 36 -10.06 -2.77 -12.81
CA GLY A 36 -8.88 -2.02 -13.23
C GLY A 36 -8.85 -0.56 -12.76
N GLY A 37 -10.02 0.02 -12.47
CA GLY A 37 -10.14 1.34 -11.85
C GLY A 37 -9.86 1.35 -10.35
N ILE A 38 -10.01 0.23 -9.65
CA ILE A 38 -9.75 0.17 -8.20
C ILE A 38 -8.25 0.25 -7.90
N ASP A 39 -7.38 -0.23 -8.81
CA ASP A 39 -5.93 -0.17 -8.61
C ASP A 39 -5.35 1.25 -8.68
N THR A 40 -6.09 2.23 -9.22
CA THR A 40 -5.64 3.64 -9.28
C THR A 40 -6.25 4.54 -8.21
N VAL A 41 -7.22 4.04 -7.44
CA VAL A 41 -7.96 4.82 -6.42
C VAL A 41 -7.53 4.48 -4.98
N VAL A 42 -6.46 3.70 -4.78
CA VAL A 42 -5.79 3.63 -3.47
C VAL A 42 -4.77 4.77 -3.27
N THR A 43 -4.46 5.52 -4.33
CA THR A 43 -3.65 6.74 -4.29
C THR A 43 -4.48 8.03 -4.42
N GLY A 44 -5.81 7.93 -4.29
CA GLY A 44 -6.72 9.07 -4.36
C GLY A 44 -7.11 9.58 -2.97
N THR A 45 -6.44 10.65 -2.52
CA THR A 45 -7.04 11.69 -1.66
C THR A 45 -7.91 11.20 -0.48
N GLY A 46 -7.28 10.58 0.52
CA GLY A 46 -7.89 10.26 1.80
C GLY A 46 -7.01 10.77 2.94
N LEU A 47 -7.09 12.07 3.20
CA LEU A 47 -6.38 12.80 4.26
C LEU A 47 -4.86 12.91 4.04
N ALA A 48 -4.44 13.98 3.36
CA ALA A 48 -3.22 14.65 3.78
C ALA A 48 -3.47 15.16 5.21
N TYR A 49 -3.27 14.28 6.20
CA TYR A 49 -3.16 14.65 7.61
C TYR A 49 -1.84 15.43 7.73
N THR A 50 -1.85 16.69 7.33
CA THR A 50 -0.70 17.61 7.38
C THR A 50 -0.46 18.14 8.80
N ASP A 51 -0.79 17.36 9.84
CA ASP A 51 -0.64 17.82 11.22
C ASP A 51 -0.38 16.67 12.19
N LYS A 52 0.68 15.90 11.90
CA LYS A 52 1.17 14.85 12.79
C LYS A 52 2.69 14.92 12.79
N GLU A 53 3.23 15.49 13.87
CA GLU A 53 4.65 15.74 14.14
C GLU A 53 5.53 14.56 13.71
N THR A 54 5.98 14.57 12.46
CA THR A 54 7.05 13.68 12.03
C THR A 54 8.34 14.34 12.47
N ARG A 55 9.03 13.74 13.43
CA ARG A 55 10.26 14.30 14.00
C ARG A 55 11.44 13.45 13.55
N LEU A 56 12.40 14.09 12.89
CA LEU A 56 13.66 13.46 12.51
C LEU A 56 14.70 13.66 13.61
N ASP A 57 15.27 12.57 14.11
CA ASP A 57 16.42 12.54 15.00
C ASP A 57 17.57 11.78 14.33
N LEU A 58 18.46 12.54 13.68
CA LEU A 58 19.64 11.99 13.02
C LEU A 58 20.70 11.48 14.02
N SER A 59 20.67 11.92 15.27
CA SER A 59 21.65 11.47 16.28
C SER A 59 21.37 10.03 16.70
N ASN A 60 20.08 9.68 16.81
CA ASN A 60 19.63 8.34 17.15
C ASN A 60 19.30 7.47 15.94
N ASN A 61 19.41 8.02 14.74
CA ASN A 61 19.02 7.37 13.49
C ASN A 61 17.54 6.97 13.49
N THR A 62 16.66 7.87 13.92
CA THR A 62 15.24 7.59 14.14
C THR A 62 14.34 8.67 13.56
N VAL A 63 13.23 8.26 12.95
CA VAL A 63 12.11 9.15 12.62
C VAL A 63 10.90 8.73 13.45
N PHE A 64 10.31 9.67 14.16
CA PHE A 64 9.09 9.48 14.96
C PHE A 64 7.87 9.97 14.18
N PHE A 65 6.73 9.30 14.36
CA PHE A 65 5.45 9.64 13.75
C PHE A 65 4.30 9.04 14.57
N SER A 66 3.11 9.64 14.49
CA SER A 66 1.93 9.15 15.22
C SER A 66 0.99 8.28 14.39
N SER A 67 0.86 8.49 13.07
CA SER A 67 0.08 7.56 12.23
C SER A 67 0.60 7.41 10.81
N GLY A 68 1.03 8.51 10.24
CA GLY A 68 1.61 8.56 8.90
C GLY A 68 2.97 9.24 8.97
N LEU A 69 3.86 8.79 8.11
CA LEU A 69 5.17 9.36 7.90
C LEU A 69 5.04 10.53 6.92
N SER A 70 5.40 11.72 7.35
CA SER A 70 5.41 12.92 6.51
C SER A 70 6.79 13.57 6.55
N LEU A 71 7.68 13.11 5.70
CA LEU A 71 9.04 13.65 5.55
C LEU A 71 9.16 14.51 4.29
N SER A 72 9.91 15.60 4.38
CA SER A 72 10.25 16.39 3.21
C SER A 72 11.25 15.65 2.29
N ARG A 73 11.32 16.05 1.02
CA ARG A 73 12.36 15.53 0.11
C ARG A 73 13.78 15.78 0.63
N GLU A 74 13.97 16.91 1.31
CA GLU A 74 15.27 17.26 1.92
C GLU A 74 15.63 16.32 3.05
N ASP A 75 14.66 15.92 3.88
CA ASP A 75 14.90 14.98 4.97
C ASP A 75 15.24 13.58 4.44
N TYR A 76 14.52 13.11 3.43
CA TYR A 76 14.88 11.87 2.73
C TYR A 76 16.29 11.93 2.13
N ALA A 77 16.68 13.07 1.54
CA ALA A 77 18.01 13.26 1.00
C ALA A 77 19.10 13.24 2.10
N LYS A 78 18.86 13.89 3.24
CA LYS A 78 19.77 13.88 4.40
C LYS A 78 19.96 12.47 4.95
N ILE A 79 18.87 11.72 5.16
CA ILE A 79 18.91 10.34 5.66
C ILE A 79 19.63 9.43 4.65
N SER A 80 19.31 9.56 3.36
CA SER A 80 19.97 8.78 2.30
C SER A 80 21.48 9.04 2.25
N SER A 81 21.89 10.31 2.37
CA SER A 81 23.31 10.69 2.44
C SER A 81 23.98 10.06 3.66
N TYR A 82 23.35 10.15 4.83
CA TYR A 82 23.87 9.55 6.06
C TYR A 82 24.09 8.03 5.94
N ILE A 83 23.10 7.30 5.42
CA ILE A 83 23.19 5.85 5.22
C ILE A 83 24.26 5.51 4.17
N ASN A 84 24.31 6.25 3.05
CA ASN A 84 25.27 5.99 1.98
C ASN A 84 26.73 6.27 2.40
N ASN A 85 26.96 7.22 3.31
CA ASN A 85 28.30 7.55 3.81
C ASN A 85 28.86 6.50 4.78
N SER A 86 28.05 5.55 5.24
CA SER A 86 28.55 4.40 5.99
C SER A 86 29.33 3.45 5.09
N VAL A 87 30.38 2.82 5.62
CA VAL A 87 31.16 1.79 4.90
C VAL A 87 30.36 0.49 4.75
N GLU A 88 29.40 0.27 5.64
CA GLU A 88 28.64 -0.97 5.75
C GLU A 88 27.72 -1.23 4.57
N SER A 89 27.73 -2.45 4.03
CA SER A 89 26.98 -2.78 2.82
C SER A 89 25.48 -3.02 3.06
N ARG A 90 25.06 -3.15 4.32
CA ARG A 90 23.68 -3.46 4.69
C ARG A 90 23.13 -2.39 5.62
N VAL A 91 21.84 -2.12 5.46
CA VAL A 91 21.08 -1.26 6.36
C VAL A 91 19.83 -2.00 6.80
N VAL A 92 19.57 -1.99 8.12
CA VAL A 92 18.36 -2.54 8.71
C VAL A 92 17.46 -1.38 9.10
N LEU A 93 16.26 -1.35 8.54
CA LEU A 93 15.20 -0.40 8.86
C LEU A 93 14.19 -1.11 9.75
N THR A 94 14.04 -0.65 10.99
CA THR A 94 13.17 -1.26 11.98
C THR A 94 12.05 -0.30 12.37
N ALA A 95 10.81 -0.69 12.12
CA ALA A 95 9.63 0.04 12.58
C ALA A 95 9.14 -0.54 13.92
N SER A 96 8.74 0.34 14.85
CA SER A 96 8.17 -0.04 16.14
C SER A 96 7.12 0.99 16.58
N SER A 97 6.30 0.63 17.57
CA SER A 97 5.36 1.51 18.24
C SER A 97 5.51 1.37 19.75
N SER A 98 5.34 2.47 20.48
CA SER A 98 5.30 2.40 21.94
C SER A 98 4.15 1.53 22.40
N ARG A 99 4.37 0.73 23.46
CA ARG A 99 3.34 -0.18 24.00
C ARG A 99 2.08 0.56 24.48
N MET A 100 2.22 1.83 24.85
CA MET A 100 1.10 2.68 25.24
C MET A 100 0.28 3.22 24.06
N PHE A 101 0.73 3.01 22.83
CA PHE A 101 0.12 3.53 21.61
C PHE A 101 -0.71 2.47 20.85
N SER A 102 -0.54 1.17 21.15
CA SER A 102 -1.22 0.10 20.41
C SER A 102 -2.49 -0.41 21.10
N PHE A 103 -3.64 0.15 20.75
CA PHE A 103 -4.95 -0.40 21.16
C PHE A 103 -5.42 -1.57 20.28
N ASP A 104 -4.87 -1.69 19.05
CA ASP A 104 -5.15 -2.78 18.11
C ASP A 104 -3.83 -3.23 17.45
N PRO A 105 -3.29 -4.42 17.81
CA PRO A 105 -1.98 -4.88 17.35
C PRO A 105 -1.95 -5.16 15.85
N VAL A 106 -3.07 -5.62 15.26
CA VAL A 106 -3.14 -5.93 13.82
C VAL A 106 -3.11 -4.63 13.01
N LYS A 107 -3.90 -3.65 13.43
CA LYS A 107 -3.94 -2.32 12.80
C LYS A 107 -2.59 -1.61 12.93
N THR A 108 -1.98 -1.64 14.12
CA THR A 108 -0.66 -1.04 14.36
C THR A 108 0.40 -1.70 13.47
N LYS A 109 0.45 -3.04 13.40
CA LYS A 109 1.41 -3.74 12.54
C LYS A 109 1.26 -3.39 11.06
N ARG A 110 0.02 -3.26 10.57
CA ARG A 110 -0.25 -2.83 9.19
C ARG A 110 0.23 -1.39 8.95
N MET A 111 -0.06 -0.47 9.87
CA MET A 111 0.41 0.91 9.80
C MET A 111 1.93 1.00 9.79
N LEU A 112 2.62 0.28 10.68
CA LEU A 112 4.09 0.24 10.73
C LEU A 112 4.68 -0.31 9.43
N THR A 113 4.09 -1.39 8.90
CA THR A 113 4.53 -1.99 7.63
C THR A 113 4.39 -1.00 6.47
N TYR A 114 3.24 -0.32 6.37
CA TYR A 114 3.00 0.68 5.32
C TYR A 114 4.01 1.83 5.40
N ASN A 115 4.18 2.43 6.58
CA ASN A 115 5.12 3.53 6.79
C ASN A 115 6.58 3.11 6.53
N LEU A 116 6.95 1.87 6.86
CA LEU A 116 8.29 1.34 6.61
C LEU A 116 8.56 1.17 5.11
N LEU A 117 7.57 0.74 4.33
CA LEU A 117 7.66 0.64 2.87
C LEU A 117 7.75 2.03 2.22
N GLU A 118 6.90 2.97 2.65
CA GLU A 118 6.95 4.37 2.21
C GLU A 118 8.32 5.00 2.52
N PHE A 119 8.82 4.82 3.74
CA PHE A 119 10.13 5.31 4.14
C PHE A 119 11.24 4.77 3.22
N ARG A 120 11.27 3.45 3.01
CA ARG A 120 12.23 2.80 2.11
C ARG A 120 12.14 3.38 0.69
N ASN A 121 10.94 3.62 0.18
CA ASN A 121 10.74 4.12 -1.18
C ASN A 121 11.20 5.57 -1.34
N GLY A 122 11.14 6.38 -0.29
CA GLY A 122 11.69 7.74 -0.29
C GLY A 122 13.23 7.79 -0.24
N LEU A 123 13.90 6.72 0.18
CA LEU A 123 15.36 6.68 0.29
C LEU A 123 16.05 6.35 -1.03
N ASN A 124 17.11 7.09 -1.34
CA ASN A 124 17.98 6.83 -2.48
C ASN A 124 19.30 6.19 -2.02
N LEU A 125 19.29 4.87 -1.86
CA LEU A 125 20.41 4.10 -1.34
C LEU A 125 21.20 3.44 -2.46
N LYS A 126 22.50 3.70 -2.54
CA LYS A 126 23.39 3.16 -3.58
C LYS A 126 24.13 1.93 -3.07
N ASN A 127 23.96 0.80 -3.75
CA ASN A 127 24.68 -0.46 -3.44
C ASN A 127 24.53 -0.94 -1.98
N LYS A 128 23.43 -0.57 -1.30
CA LYS A 128 23.11 -1.05 0.04
C LYS A 128 22.05 -2.13 -0.02
N LYS A 129 22.25 -3.24 0.71
CA LYS A 129 21.20 -4.22 0.96
C LYS A 129 20.28 -3.69 2.08
N VAL A 130 19.01 -3.48 1.77
CA VAL A 130 18.02 -3.01 2.74
C VAL A 130 17.26 -4.20 3.34
N ILE A 131 17.20 -4.27 4.66
CA ILE A 131 16.37 -5.23 5.41
C ILE A 131 15.28 -4.43 6.12
N LEU A 132 14.02 -4.88 5.97
CA LEU A 132 12.88 -4.28 6.64
C LEU A 132 12.45 -5.20 7.78
N SER A 133 12.25 -4.62 8.96
CA SER A 133 11.80 -5.33 10.16
C SER A 133 10.72 -4.53 10.88
N VAL A 134 9.74 -5.23 11.44
CA VAL A 134 8.78 -4.65 12.39
C VAL A 134 9.04 -5.33 13.72
N SER A 135 9.38 -4.55 14.75
CA SER A 135 9.66 -5.06 16.09
C SER A 135 8.51 -4.77 17.04
N ASP A 136 8.27 -5.71 17.96
CA ASP A 136 7.39 -5.54 19.11
C ASP A 136 8.12 -4.89 20.30
N ASP A 137 9.45 -4.68 20.19
CA ASP A 137 10.25 -4.01 21.19
C ASP A 137 9.93 -2.51 21.24
N ASP A 138 9.88 -1.94 22.45
CA ASP A 138 9.62 -0.51 22.64
C ASP A 138 10.91 0.30 22.42
N ILE A 139 11.21 0.56 21.16
CA ILE A 139 12.39 1.32 20.71
C ILE A 139 12.03 2.82 20.58
N CYS A 140 10.74 3.15 20.65
CA CYS A 140 10.22 4.48 20.37
C CYS A 140 9.98 5.26 21.67
N GLU A 141 9.76 6.57 21.54
CA GLU A 141 9.35 7.40 22.66
C GLU A 141 7.88 7.13 23.02
N ILE A 142 7.50 7.47 24.25
CA ILE A 142 6.15 7.30 24.78
C ILE A 142 5.12 7.93 23.83
N GLN A 143 4.05 7.20 23.54
CA GLN A 143 2.95 7.62 22.66
C GLN A 143 3.35 7.93 21.19
N SER A 144 4.46 7.37 20.71
CA SER A 144 4.87 7.50 19.32
C SER A 144 5.09 6.14 18.64
N SER A 145 5.06 6.17 17.32
CA SER A 145 5.67 5.13 16.48
C SER A 145 6.95 5.68 15.87
N CYS A 146 7.87 4.80 15.48
CA CYS A 146 9.14 5.24 14.94
C CYS A 146 9.72 4.24 13.94
N ILE A 147 10.59 4.74 13.07
CA ILE A 147 11.46 3.94 12.22
C ILE A 147 12.90 4.30 12.57
N ARG A 148 13.67 3.29 12.97
CA ARG A 148 15.10 3.40 13.26
C ARG A 148 15.92 2.70 12.18
N TRP A 149 17.06 3.27 11.80
CA TRP A 149 18.02 2.62 10.90
C TRP A 149 19.34 2.30 11.58
N SER A 150 19.96 1.20 11.16
CA SER A 150 21.29 0.76 11.61
C SER A 150 22.06 0.18 10.44
N ASN A 151 23.33 0.58 10.30
CA ASN A 151 24.25 0.11 9.27
C ASN A 151 25.04 -1.11 9.80
N GLN A 152 25.19 -2.16 8.99
CA GLN A 152 25.77 -3.47 9.34
C GLN A 152 26.53 -4.16 8.19
#